data_AF-A0A2G7TES6-F1
#
_entry.id   AF-A0A2G7TES6-F1
#
_cell.length_a   1.000
_cell.length_b   1.000
_cell.length_c   1.000
_cell.angle_alpha   90.00
_cell.angle_beta   90.00
_cell.angle_gamma   90.00
#
_symmetry.space_group_name_H-M   'P 1'
#
loop_
_entity.id
_entity.type
_entity.pdbx_description
1 polymer ?
#
loop_
_entity_poly.entity_id
_entity_poly.type
_entity_poly.pdbx_seq_one_letter_code
_entity_poly.pdbx_strand_id
1 'polypeptide(L)'
;MSPNPLSTILHRTWWVLLLRGLVAIAFGVLTWAQPAVSLAALVLTFGAFTFVDGLLGVYSAIQGRDQMRHWWVLLLWGLAGVVVGVLTVVAPGVTALVMTLYIGAWALVTGLLQIVAAVRLRKEITGEWLLILGGVLSVLFGAFVLAQPGAGMMAMLWVLATYAVVFGVLMVLLSFKLKKGIRHSS
;
A
#
# COMPACT_ATOMS: atom_id res chain seq x y z
N MET A 1 -12.15 43.05 8.19
CA MET A 1 -12.09 41.58 8.37
C MET A 1 -11.06 41.05 7.39
N SER A 2 -9.89 40.62 7.87
CA SER A 2 -8.90 39.97 7.03
C SER A 2 -9.50 38.69 6.43
N PRO A 3 -9.31 38.41 5.13
CA PRO A 3 -9.77 37.16 4.54
C PRO A 3 -9.08 36.00 5.26
N ASN A 4 -9.88 35.13 5.89
CA ASN A 4 -9.36 33.94 6.58
C ASN A 4 -8.65 33.04 5.55
N PRO A 5 -7.35 32.73 5.71
CA PRO A 5 -6.58 31.97 4.71
C PRO A 5 -7.18 30.57 4.44
N LEU A 6 -7.96 30.04 5.38
CA LEU A 6 -8.66 28.76 5.26
C LEU A 6 -9.73 28.76 4.15
N SER A 7 -10.48 29.86 3.94
CA SER A 7 -11.54 29.89 2.92
C SER A 7 -10.97 29.91 1.49
N THR A 8 -9.81 30.55 1.30
CA THR A 8 -9.10 30.59 0.01
C THR A 8 -8.48 29.23 -0.35
N ILE A 9 -7.99 28.47 0.65
CA ILE A 9 -7.47 27.10 0.46
C ILE A 9 -8.61 26.13 0.14
N LEU A 10 -9.75 26.18 0.84
CA LEU A 10 -10.92 25.33 0.54
C LEU A 10 -11.47 25.55 -0.88
N HIS A 11 -11.49 26.81 -1.35
CA HIS A 11 -11.92 27.17 -2.71
C HIS A 11 -11.02 26.62 -3.82
N ARG A 12 -9.75 26.35 -3.54
CA ARG A 12 -8.80 25.80 -4.51
C ARG A 12 -8.73 24.27 -4.46
N THR A 13 -9.02 23.69 -3.30
CA THR A 13 -8.84 22.25 -3.06
C THR A 13 -10.04 21.39 -3.49
N TRP A 14 -11.28 21.93 -3.60
CA TRP A 14 -12.44 21.13 -4.02
C TRP A 14 -12.25 20.47 -5.40
N TRP A 15 -11.64 21.18 -6.36
CA TRP A 15 -11.34 20.62 -7.69
C TRP A 15 -10.27 19.54 -7.63
N VAL A 16 -9.27 19.69 -6.76
CA VAL A 16 -8.22 18.69 -6.53
C VAL A 16 -8.81 17.41 -5.94
N LEU A 17 -9.75 17.52 -5.00
CA LEU A 17 -10.46 16.37 -4.43
C LEU A 17 -11.31 15.65 -5.48
N LEU A 18 -12.03 16.40 -6.31
CA LEU A 18 -12.84 15.83 -7.39
C LEU A 18 -11.97 15.10 -8.42
N LEU A 19 -10.88 15.73 -8.87
CA LEU A 19 -9.94 15.13 -9.82
C LEU A 19 -9.28 13.88 -9.23
N ARG A 20 -8.80 13.94 -7.98
CA ARG A 20 -8.23 12.78 -7.27
C ARG A 20 -9.25 11.64 -7.16
N GLY A 21 -10.49 11.96 -6.83
CA GLY A 21 -11.56 10.97 -6.72
C GLY A 21 -11.87 10.30 -8.05
N LEU A 22 -12.01 11.07 -9.13
CA LEU A 22 -12.21 10.53 -10.48
C LEU A 22 -11.04 9.67 -10.95
N VAL A 23 -9.80 10.11 -10.71
CA VAL A 23 -8.60 9.33 -11.05
C VAL A 23 -8.56 8.01 -10.27
N ALA A 24 -8.89 8.03 -8.98
CA ALA A 24 -8.93 6.82 -8.15
C ALA A 24 -10.02 5.84 -8.61
N ILE A 25 -11.21 6.33 -8.97
CA ILE A 25 -12.29 5.49 -9.53
C ILE A 25 -11.83 4.89 -10.86
N ALA A 26 -11.29 5.70 -11.77
CA ALA A 26 -10.82 5.22 -13.07
C ALA A 26 -9.73 4.16 -12.89
N PHE A 27 -8.77 4.38 -12.00
CA PHE A 27 -7.72 3.41 -11.67
C PHE A 27 -8.30 2.10 -11.12
N GLY A 28 -9.26 2.16 -10.20
CA GLY A 28 -9.91 0.97 -9.65
C GLY A 28 -10.68 0.18 -10.71
N VAL A 29 -11.47 0.86 -11.55
CA VAL A 29 -12.21 0.23 -12.65
C VAL A 29 -11.27 -0.38 -13.69
N LEU A 30 -10.20 0.33 -14.07
CA LEU A 30 -9.19 -0.19 -14.99
C LEU A 30 -8.47 -1.42 -14.42
N THR A 31 -8.26 -1.46 -13.11
CA THR A 31 -7.64 -2.61 -12.43
C THR A 31 -8.52 -3.85 -12.48
N TRP A 32 -9.85 -3.69 -12.35
CA TRP A 32 -10.77 -4.81 -12.58
C TRP A 32 -10.84 -5.21 -14.06
N ALA A 33 -10.82 -4.24 -14.98
CA ALA A 33 -10.92 -4.52 -16.41
C ALA A 33 -9.65 -5.19 -16.98
N GLN A 34 -8.47 -4.86 -16.45
CA GLN A 34 -7.17 -5.35 -16.93
C GLN A 34 -6.25 -5.74 -15.76
N PRO A 35 -6.53 -6.84 -15.04
CA PRO A 35 -5.77 -7.24 -13.85
C PRO A 35 -4.29 -7.48 -14.15
N ALA A 36 -3.96 -8.06 -15.31
CA ALA A 36 -2.59 -8.35 -15.71
C ALA A 36 -1.75 -7.07 -15.89
N VAL A 37 -2.33 -6.03 -16.50
CA VAL A 37 -1.65 -4.75 -16.73
C VAL A 37 -1.45 -4.02 -15.41
N SER A 38 -2.46 -4.01 -14.54
CA SER A 38 -2.33 -3.39 -13.22
C SER A 38 -1.32 -4.11 -12.33
N LEU A 39 -1.26 -5.44 -12.38
CA LEU A 39 -0.25 -6.21 -11.67
C LEU A 39 1.15 -5.86 -12.18
N ALA A 40 1.35 -5.84 -13.50
CA ALA A 40 2.61 -5.45 -14.10
C ALA A 40 3.01 -4.01 -13.71
N ALA A 41 2.06 -3.07 -13.71
CA ALA A 41 2.32 -1.69 -13.30
C ALA A 41 2.75 -1.61 -11.82
N LEU A 42 2.06 -2.31 -10.91
CA LEU A 42 2.43 -2.36 -9.50
C LEU A 42 3.83 -2.96 -9.29
N VAL A 43 4.09 -4.08 -9.95
CA VAL A 43 5.37 -4.80 -9.86
C VAL A 43 6.50 -3.95 -10.43
N LEU A 44 6.34 -3.36 -11.61
CA LEU A 44 7.35 -2.50 -12.22
C LEU A 44 7.60 -1.23 -11.40
N THR A 45 6.55 -0.63 -10.83
CA THR A 45 6.69 0.54 -9.94
C THR A 45 7.47 0.17 -8.68
N PHE A 46 7.17 -0.99 -8.07
CA PHE A 46 7.92 -1.52 -6.94
C PHE A 46 9.38 -1.82 -7.32
N GLY A 47 9.62 -2.44 -8.48
CA GLY A 47 10.96 -2.71 -9.00
C GLY A 47 11.76 -1.43 -9.22
N ALA A 48 11.15 -0.41 -9.81
CA ALA A 48 11.79 0.89 -10.00
C ALA A 48 12.12 1.56 -8.66
N PHE A 49 11.20 1.53 -7.71
CA PHE A 49 11.42 2.07 -6.36
C PHE A 49 12.57 1.35 -5.64
N THR A 50 12.54 0.02 -5.59
CA THR A 50 13.58 -0.80 -4.94
C THR A 50 14.93 -0.69 -5.62
N PHE A 51 14.96 -0.51 -6.94
CA PHE A 51 16.17 -0.23 -7.68
C PHE A 51 16.80 1.10 -7.25
N VAL A 52 16.01 2.18 -7.22
CA VAL A 52 16.48 3.51 -6.81
C VAL A 52 16.90 3.50 -5.34
N ASP A 53 16.10 2.91 -4.45
CA ASP A 53 16.44 2.73 -3.05
C ASP A 53 17.74 1.94 -2.87
N GLY A 54 17.90 0.86 -3.65
CA GLY A 54 19.11 0.07 -3.68
C GLY A 54 20.35 0.87 -4.09
N LEU A 55 20.25 1.67 -5.16
CA LEU A 55 21.33 2.54 -5.61
C LEU A 55 21.70 3.58 -4.55
N LEU A 56 20.71 4.21 -3.93
CA LEU A 56 20.92 5.15 -2.83
C LEU A 56 21.57 4.46 -1.63
N GLY A 57 21.12 3.25 -1.28
CA GLY A 57 21.71 2.44 -0.22
C GLY A 57 23.18 2.08 -0.47
N VAL A 58 23.53 1.68 -1.69
CA VAL A 58 24.92 1.44 -2.10
C VAL A 58 25.75 2.71 -2.00
N TYR A 59 25.23 3.83 -2.52
CA TYR A 59 25.90 5.13 -2.45
C TYR A 59 26.16 5.57 -0.99
N SER A 60 25.14 5.50 -0.14
CA SER A 60 25.24 5.82 1.28
C SER A 60 26.19 4.88 2.03
N ALA A 61 26.22 3.59 1.68
CA ALA A 61 27.15 2.63 2.28
C ALA A 61 28.61 2.95 1.97
N ILE A 62 28.90 3.34 0.72
CA ILE A 62 30.26 3.72 0.30
C ILE A 62 30.69 5.03 0.97
N GLN A 63 29.78 6.02 1.04
CA GLN A 63 30.07 7.31 1.67
C GLN A 63 30.24 7.19 3.19
N GLY A 64 29.45 6.34 3.84
CA GLY A 64 29.47 6.11 5.29
C GLY A 64 30.49 5.08 5.77
N ARG A 65 31.32 4.51 4.87
CA ARG A 65 32.23 3.39 5.17
C ARG A 65 33.16 3.64 6.36
N ASP A 66 33.61 4.89 6.52
CA ASP A 66 34.58 5.28 7.54
C ASP A 66 33.91 5.66 8.87
N GLN A 67 32.59 5.89 8.86
CA GLN A 67 31.81 6.32 10.04
C GLN A 67 30.94 5.20 10.63
N MET A 68 30.59 4.19 9.82
CA MET A 68 29.66 3.12 10.22
C MET A 68 30.40 1.78 10.39
N ARG A 69 30.42 1.27 11.63
CA ARG A 69 31.03 -0.04 11.97
C ARG A 69 30.43 -1.22 11.18
N HIS A 70 29.19 -1.10 10.71
CA HIS A 70 28.47 -2.13 9.96
C HIS A 70 28.06 -1.66 8.56
N TRP A 71 28.85 -0.79 7.92
CA TRP A 71 28.58 -0.26 6.57
C TRP A 71 28.34 -1.36 5.52
N TRP A 72 28.96 -2.53 5.69
CA TRP A 72 28.78 -3.69 4.82
C TRP A 72 27.34 -4.23 4.82
N VAL A 73 26.59 -4.09 5.91
CA VAL A 73 25.18 -4.51 5.98
C VAL A 73 24.32 -3.61 5.08
N LEU A 74 24.57 -2.30 5.13
CA LEU A 74 23.94 -1.32 4.27
C LEU A 74 24.29 -1.55 2.80
N LEU A 75 25.55 -1.92 2.51
CA LEU A 75 25.97 -2.27 1.16
C LEU A 75 25.22 -3.51 0.65
N LEU A 76 25.15 -4.58 1.45
CA LEU A 76 24.42 -5.79 1.07
C LEU A 76 22.93 -5.51 0.85
N TRP A 77 22.31 -4.69 1.70
CA TRP A 77 20.93 -4.25 1.54
C TRP A 77 20.73 -3.49 0.23
N GLY A 78 21.59 -2.50 -0.04
CA GLY A 78 21.54 -1.73 -1.27
C GLY A 78 21.70 -2.60 -2.51
N LEU A 79 22.69 -3.50 -2.51
CA LEU A 79 22.92 -4.46 -3.59
C LEU A 79 21.72 -5.38 -3.80
N ALA A 80 21.11 -5.89 -2.72
CA ALA A 80 19.89 -6.68 -2.80
C ALA A 80 18.75 -5.89 -3.47
N GLY A 81 18.57 -4.62 -3.11
CA GLY A 81 17.59 -3.73 -3.74
C GLY A 81 17.83 -3.54 -5.24
N VAL A 82 19.08 -3.33 -5.66
CA VAL A 82 19.46 -3.23 -7.08
C VAL A 82 19.15 -4.53 -7.82
N VAL A 83 19.51 -5.68 -7.25
CA VAL A 83 19.25 -7.01 -7.85
C VAL A 83 17.75 -7.24 -8.00
N VAL A 84 16.95 -6.96 -6.96
CA VAL A 84 15.48 -7.07 -7.01
C VAL A 84 14.91 -6.16 -8.08
N GLY A 85 15.38 -4.92 -8.18
CA GLY A 85 14.97 -3.98 -9.21
C GLY A 85 15.23 -4.49 -10.63
N VAL A 86 16.42 -5.00 -10.90
CA VAL A 86 16.78 -5.59 -12.20
C VAL A 86 15.96 -6.84 -12.49
N LEU A 87 15.82 -7.76 -11.53
CA LEU A 87 15.02 -8.97 -11.67
C LEU A 87 13.56 -8.66 -11.98
N THR A 88 13.05 -7.53 -11.47
CA THR A 88 11.67 -7.12 -11.71
C THR A 88 11.40 -6.75 -13.17
N VAL A 89 12.38 -6.18 -13.87
CA VAL A 89 12.26 -5.87 -15.30
C VAL A 89 12.44 -7.12 -16.15
N VAL A 90 13.38 -7.99 -15.79
CA VAL A 90 13.70 -9.20 -16.55
C VAL A 90 12.62 -10.29 -16.37
N ALA A 91 12.09 -10.42 -15.16
CA ALA A 91 11.16 -11.48 -14.77
C ALA A 91 10.05 -10.93 -13.85
N PRO A 92 9.16 -10.06 -14.36
CA PRO A 92 8.10 -9.43 -13.55
C PRO A 92 7.17 -10.46 -12.90
N GLY A 93 6.93 -11.61 -13.53
CA GLY A 93 6.13 -12.70 -12.94
C GLY A 93 6.75 -13.29 -11.67
N VAL A 94 8.08 -13.37 -11.60
CA VAL A 94 8.79 -13.86 -10.40
C VAL A 94 8.69 -12.83 -9.28
N THR A 95 8.89 -11.54 -9.58
CA THR A 95 8.71 -10.49 -8.57
C THR A 95 7.27 -10.45 -8.06
N ALA A 96 6.27 -10.59 -8.94
CA ALA A 96 4.86 -10.66 -8.55
C ALA A 96 4.61 -11.82 -7.58
N LEU A 97 5.17 -12.99 -7.87
CA LEU A 97 5.07 -14.17 -7.00
C LEU A 97 5.72 -13.92 -5.65
N VAL A 98 6.96 -13.39 -5.63
CA VAL A 98 7.69 -13.11 -4.39
C VAL A 98 6.96 -12.07 -3.53
N MET A 99 6.45 -10.99 -4.13
CA MET A 99 5.64 -9.99 -3.41
C MET A 99 4.38 -10.63 -2.81
N THR A 100 3.72 -11.51 -3.56
CA THR A 100 2.51 -12.19 -3.10
C THR A 100 2.80 -13.11 -1.92
N LEU A 101 3.87 -13.90 -2.01
CA LEU A 101 4.31 -14.77 -0.92
C LEU A 101 4.72 -13.95 0.30
N TYR A 102 5.42 -12.82 0.11
CA TYR A 102 5.77 -11.90 1.18
C TYR A 102 4.53 -11.38 1.91
N ILE A 103 3.53 -10.89 1.16
CA ILE A 103 2.29 -10.40 1.76
C ILE A 103 1.52 -11.54 2.45
N GLY A 104 1.46 -12.73 1.86
CA GLY A 104 0.83 -13.91 2.47
C GLY A 104 1.49 -14.31 3.79
N ALA A 105 2.81 -14.38 3.82
CA ALA A 105 3.58 -14.66 5.02
C ALA A 105 3.40 -13.56 6.09
N TRP A 106 3.41 -12.29 5.69
CA TRP A 106 3.14 -11.17 6.58
C TRP A 106 1.73 -11.24 7.19
N ALA A 107 0.72 -11.58 6.39
CA ALA A 107 -0.65 -11.76 6.85
C ALA A 107 -0.79 -12.92 7.84
N LEU A 108 -0.06 -14.03 7.61
CA LEU A 108 0.00 -15.14 8.57
C LEU A 108 0.58 -14.69 9.90
N VAL A 109 1.78 -14.10 9.88
CA VAL A 109 2.47 -13.65 11.09
C VAL A 109 1.62 -12.63 11.84
N THR A 110 1.06 -11.65 11.14
CA THR A 110 0.19 -10.63 11.74
C THR A 110 -1.07 -11.25 12.35
N GLY A 111 -1.70 -12.20 11.66
CA GLY A 111 -2.89 -12.87 12.16
C GLY A 111 -2.61 -13.70 13.42
N LEU A 112 -1.51 -14.44 13.43
CA LEU A 112 -1.03 -15.18 14.60
C LEU A 112 -0.76 -14.23 15.78
N LEU A 113 -0.07 -13.11 15.55
CA LEU A 113 0.20 -12.12 16.58
C LEU A 113 -1.09 -11.48 17.12
N GLN A 114 -2.07 -11.19 16.27
CA GLN A 114 -3.38 -10.67 16.70
C GLN A 114 -4.13 -11.66 17.59
N ILE A 115 -4.13 -12.95 17.24
CA ILE A 115 -4.74 -14.00 18.05
C ILE A 115 -4.03 -14.10 19.41
N VAL A 116 -2.70 -14.12 19.43
CA VAL A 116 -1.91 -14.17 20.67
C VAL A 116 -2.16 -12.93 21.53
N ALA A 117 -2.19 -11.75 20.92
CA ALA A 117 -2.46 -10.49 21.61
C ALA A 117 -3.87 -10.47 22.21
N ALA A 118 -4.89 -10.93 21.47
CA ALA A 118 -6.26 -11.01 21.96
C ALA A 118 -6.37 -11.93 23.18
N VAL A 119 -5.73 -13.11 23.14
CA VAL A 119 -5.73 -14.05 24.27
C VAL A 119 -5.03 -13.48 25.50
N ARG A 120 -3.94 -12.73 25.30
CA ARG A 120 -3.17 -12.12 26.40
C ARG A 120 -3.87 -10.91 27.02
N LEU A 121 -4.46 -10.04 26.20
CA LEU A 121 -5.08 -8.79 26.64
C LEU A 121 -6.60 -8.89 26.85
N ARG A 122 -7.17 -10.10 26.83
CA ARG A 122 -8.61 -10.34 27.06
C ARG A 122 -9.18 -9.70 28.32
N LYS A 123 -8.34 -9.50 29.35
CA LYS A 123 -8.75 -8.90 30.63
C LYS A 123 -8.62 -7.38 30.67
N GLU A 124 -7.94 -6.78 29.69
CA GLU A 124 -7.61 -5.35 29.65
C GLU A 124 -8.34 -4.60 28.52
N ILE A 125 -8.80 -5.30 27.47
CA ILE A 125 -9.45 -4.69 26.31
C ILE A 125 -10.90 -5.14 26.18
N THR A 126 -11.82 -4.17 26.12
CA THR A 126 -13.20 -4.37 25.64
C THR A 126 -13.21 -4.45 24.11
N GLY A 127 -13.62 -5.59 23.55
CA GLY A 127 -13.64 -5.83 22.10
C GLY A 127 -12.67 -6.90 21.60
N GLU A 128 -12.14 -7.76 22.48
CA GLU A 128 -11.24 -8.88 22.16
C GLU A 128 -11.69 -9.76 20.98
N TRP A 129 -13.01 -9.95 20.80
CA TRP A 129 -13.56 -10.77 19.72
C TRP A 129 -13.24 -10.21 18.34
N LEU A 130 -13.15 -8.89 18.19
CA LEU A 130 -12.78 -8.26 16.91
C LEU A 130 -11.31 -8.52 16.57
N LEU A 131 -10.43 -8.57 17.59
CA LEU A 131 -9.02 -8.92 17.40
C LEU A 131 -8.85 -10.41 17.04
N ILE A 132 -9.61 -11.29 17.68
CA ILE A 132 -9.63 -12.72 17.33
C ILE A 132 -10.13 -12.91 15.90
N LEU A 133 -11.26 -12.29 15.55
CA LEU A 133 -11.84 -12.39 14.23
C LEU A 133 -10.90 -11.84 13.15
N GLY A 134 -10.32 -10.66 13.38
CA GLY A 134 -9.31 -10.07 12.49
C GLY A 134 -8.09 -10.99 12.32
N GLY A 135 -7.61 -11.56 13.43
CA GLY A 135 -6.48 -12.48 13.42
C GLY A 135 -6.77 -13.77 12.66
N VAL A 136 -7.91 -14.40 12.90
CA VAL A 136 -8.36 -15.60 12.18
C VAL A 136 -8.51 -15.31 10.68
N LEU A 137 -9.17 -14.21 10.31
CA LEU A 137 -9.30 -13.81 8.91
C LEU A 137 -7.94 -13.60 8.24
N SER A 138 -7.00 -12.96 8.94
CA SER A 138 -5.64 -12.72 8.43
C SER A 138 -4.85 -14.03 8.28
N VAL A 139 -4.99 -14.98 9.21
CA VAL A 139 -4.38 -16.32 9.09
C VAL A 139 -4.97 -17.09 7.92
N LEU A 140 -6.30 -17.11 7.77
CA LEU A 140 -6.96 -17.79 6.65
C LEU A 140 -6.55 -17.17 5.31
N PHE A 141 -6.50 -15.83 5.23
CA PHE A 141 -6.06 -15.12 4.05
C PHE A 141 -4.59 -15.44 3.72
N GLY A 142 -3.69 -15.35 4.70
CA GLY A 142 -2.29 -15.67 4.51
C GLY A 142 -2.07 -17.12 4.07
N ALA A 143 -2.76 -18.07 4.69
CA ALA A 143 -2.69 -19.48 4.32
C ALA A 143 -3.21 -19.73 2.89
N PHE A 144 -4.32 -19.10 2.53
CA PHE A 144 -4.89 -19.16 1.18
C PHE A 144 -3.91 -18.62 0.14
N VAL A 145 -3.32 -17.45 0.38
CA VAL A 145 -2.34 -16.82 -0.51
C VAL A 145 -1.11 -17.69 -0.71
N LEU A 146 -0.59 -18.31 0.36
CA LEU A 146 0.58 -19.19 0.25
C LEU A 146 0.26 -20.53 -0.44
N ALA A 147 -0.93 -21.08 -0.23
CA ALA A 147 -1.35 -22.32 -0.88
C ALA A 147 -1.64 -22.14 -2.37
N GLN A 148 -2.21 -20.99 -2.76
CA GLN A 148 -2.50 -20.65 -4.16
C GLN A 148 -2.04 -19.22 -4.50
N PRO A 149 -0.73 -19.01 -4.73
CA PRO A 149 -0.18 -17.68 -4.99
C PRO A 149 -0.80 -16.99 -6.22
N GLY A 150 -1.18 -17.77 -7.24
CA GLY A 150 -1.91 -17.28 -8.40
C GLY A 150 -3.23 -16.59 -8.04
N ALA A 151 -4.03 -17.25 -7.20
CA ALA A 151 -5.29 -16.69 -6.71
C ALA A 151 -5.04 -15.56 -5.69
N GLY A 152 -3.98 -15.65 -4.89
CA GLY A 152 -3.55 -14.61 -3.97
C GLY A 152 -3.25 -13.27 -4.65
N MET A 153 -2.52 -13.30 -5.77
CA MET A 153 -2.29 -12.12 -6.62
C MET A 153 -3.60 -11.46 -7.04
N MET A 154 -4.55 -12.26 -7.53
CA MET A 154 -5.85 -11.75 -7.99
C MET A 154 -6.68 -11.19 -6.83
N ALA A 155 -6.73 -11.89 -5.70
CA ALA A 155 -7.45 -11.43 -4.51
C ALA A 155 -6.94 -10.06 -4.05
N MET A 156 -5.61 -9.85 -4.05
CA MET A 156 -5.01 -8.56 -3.71
C MET A 156 -5.42 -7.45 -4.68
N LEU A 157 -5.41 -7.70 -5.98
CA LEU A 157 -5.85 -6.73 -6.99
C LEU A 157 -7.31 -6.35 -6.81
N TRP A 158 -8.18 -7.32 -6.51
CA TRP A 158 -9.59 -7.07 -6.24
C TRP A 158 -9.80 -6.20 -5.02
N VAL A 159 -9.08 -6.47 -3.93
CA VAL A 159 -9.13 -5.64 -2.71
C VAL A 159 -8.63 -4.23 -3.02
N LEU A 160 -7.51 -4.09 -3.72
CA LEU A 160 -6.92 -2.81 -4.08
C LEU A 160 -7.82 -1.99 -5.02
N ALA A 161 -8.44 -2.62 -6.01
CA ALA A 161 -9.41 -2.00 -6.90
C ALA A 161 -10.67 -1.54 -6.14
N THR A 162 -11.22 -2.41 -5.29
CA THR A 162 -12.38 -2.08 -4.45
C THR A 162 -12.07 -0.87 -3.56
N TYR A 163 -10.91 -0.89 -2.89
CA TYR A 163 -10.44 0.22 -2.06
C TYR A 163 -10.33 1.51 -2.87
N ALA A 164 -9.69 1.47 -4.05
CA ALA A 164 -9.53 2.65 -4.91
C ALA A 164 -10.87 3.24 -5.36
N VAL A 165 -11.83 2.41 -5.74
CA VAL A 165 -13.18 2.84 -6.12
C VAL A 165 -13.91 3.48 -4.94
N VAL A 166 -13.96 2.80 -3.79
CA VAL A 166 -14.63 3.31 -2.58
C VAL A 166 -14.01 4.63 -2.14
N PHE A 167 -12.68 4.70 -2.06
CA PHE A 167 -11.95 5.91 -1.73
C PHE A 167 -12.24 7.05 -2.71
N GLY A 168 -12.24 6.75 -4.01
CA GLY A 168 -12.54 7.73 -5.04
C GLY A 168 -13.96 8.27 -4.97
N VAL A 169 -14.95 7.40 -4.72
CA VAL A 169 -16.35 7.80 -4.47
C VAL A 169 -16.45 8.73 -3.25
N LEU A 170 -15.80 8.38 -2.14
CA LEU A 170 -15.78 9.23 -0.93
C LEU A 170 -15.18 10.62 -1.22
N MET A 171 -14.08 10.68 -1.98
CA MET A 171 -13.46 11.95 -2.40
C MET A 171 -14.38 12.80 -3.28
N VAL A 172 -15.06 12.19 -4.25
CA VAL A 172 -16.04 12.87 -5.11
C VAL A 172 -17.20 13.43 -4.26
N LEU A 173 -17.76 12.62 -3.35
CA LEU A 173 -18.82 13.07 -2.45
C LEU A 173 -18.36 14.23 -1.55
N LEU A 174 -17.15 14.14 -1.00
CA LEU A 174 -16.57 15.21 -0.17
C LEU A 174 -16.35 16.50 -0.98
N SER A 175 -15.92 16.38 -2.25
CA SER A 175 -15.73 17.54 -3.14
C SER A 175 -17.05 18.30 -3.36
N PHE A 176 -18.16 17.58 -3.54
CA PHE A 176 -19.48 18.19 -3.69
C PHE A 176 -19.97 18.81 -2.38
N LYS A 177 -19.70 18.18 -1.23
CA LYS A 177 -19.99 18.77 0.09
C LYS A 177 -19.22 20.08 0.30
N LEU A 178 -17.92 20.14 -0.03
CA LEU A 178 -17.14 21.38 0.04
C LEU A 178 -17.70 22.46 -0.90
N LYS A 179 -17.99 22.10 -2.15
CA LYS A 179 -18.57 23.04 -3.14
C LYS A 179 -19.92 23.61 -2.68
N LYS A 180 -20.76 22.80 -2.02
CA LYS A 180 -22.07 23.22 -1.50
C LYS A 180 -21.95 24.08 -0.23
N GLY A 181 -21.03 23.75 0.69
CA GLY A 181 -20.76 24.53 1.90
C GLY A 181 -20.24 25.94 1.59
N ILE A 182 -19.43 26.07 0.54
CA ILE A 182 -18.95 27.34 0.01
C ILE A 182 -20.09 28.24 -0.50
N ARG A 183 -21.14 27.67 -1.11
CA ARG A 183 -22.23 28.42 -1.74
C ARG A 183 -23.25 29.00 -0.74
N HIS A 184 -23.24 28.54 0.51
CA HIS A 184 -24.17 29.02 1.55
C HIS A 184 -23.60 30.13 2.44
N SER A 185 -22.29 30.41 2.39
CA SER A 185 -21.65 31.47 3.19
C SER A 185 -21.34 32.75 2.40
N SER A 186 -21.92 32.88 1.20
CA SER A 186 -21.81 34.03 0.29
C SER A 186 -23.19 34.59 0.02
#